data_AF-A0A3D5L3D7-F1
#
_entry.id   AF-A0A3D5L3D7-F1
#
_cell.length_a   1.000
_cell.length_b   1.000
_cell.length_c   1.000
_cell.angle_alpha   90.00
_cell.angle_beta   90.00
_cell.angle_gamma   90.00
#
_symmetry.space_group_name_H-M   'P 1'
#
loop_
_entity.id
_entity.type
_entity.pdbx_description
1 polymer ?
#
loop_
_entity_poly.entity_id
_entity_poly.type
_entity_poly.pdbx_seq_one_letter_code
_entity_poly.pdbx_strand_id
1 'polypeptide(L)'
;MQLMRGLVAACCIGVFALSLVFQVKDAKEEAAARTEANAPYEELLSAAEAHPDTLYVTDVYSTVDFSEKIFDNEKNHVCSWDLAGGWVVKSPLQEKKLSLFQMTDLESGLTGGNALFVIKKGGDVSFLSDYYASKGESITCTKTADSGSMTYFDLYEVTLK
;
A
#
# COMPACT_ATOMS: atom_id res chain seq x y z
N MET A 1 34.81 35.05 35.30
CA MET A 1 34.39 33.63 35.16
C MET A 1 32.89 33.45 34.87
N GLN A 2 31.98 34.22 35.49
CA GLN A 2 30.53 34.13 35.20
C GLN A 2 30.12 34.63 33.79
N LEU A 3 30.68 35.75 33.31
CA LEU A 3 30.42 36.27 31.95
C LEU A 3 30.80 35.27 30.84
N MET A 4 31.93 34.57 31.01
CA MET A 4 32.40 33.56 30.05
C MET A 4 31.47 32.33 30.00
N ARG A 5 30.91 31.93 31.14
CA ARG A 5 29.91 30.85 31.21
C ARG A 5 28.58 31.24 30.55
N GLY A 6 28.14 32.49 30.73
CA GLY A 6 26.93 33.01 30.08
C GLY A 6 27.06 33.10 28.56
N LEU A 7 28.22 33.55 28.05
CA LEU A 7 28.50 33.59 26.62
C LEU A 7 28.52 32.19 26.00
N VAL A 8 29.19 31.23 26.64
CA VAL A 8 29.23 29.83 26.17
C VAL A 8 27.82 29.22 26.15
N ALA A 9 27.02 29.44 27.19
CA ALA A 9 25.63 28.96 27.24
C ALA A 9 24.79 29.55 26.10
N ALA A 10 24.90 30.86 25.84
CA ALA A 10 24.20 31.50 24.73
C ALA A 10 24.62 30.94 23.37
N CYS A 11 25.91 30.68 23.15
CA CYS A 11 26.40 30.02 21.94
C CYS A 11 25.85 28.60 21.78
N CYS A 12 25.82 27.80 22.85
CA CYS A 12 25.26 26.45 22.82
C CYS A 12 23.77 26.46 22.46
N ILE A 13 23.00 27.38 23.05
CA ILE A 13 21.57 27.56 22.73
C ILE A 13 21.39 27.97 21.27
N GLY A 14 22.23 28.88 20.76
CA GLY A 14 22.19 29.31 19.37
C GLY A 14 22.48 28.18 18.38
N VAL A 15 23.50 27.36 18.66
CA VAL A 15 23.83 26.17 17.84
C VAL A 15 22.70 25.14 17.89
N PHE A 16 22.12 24.90 19.07
CA PHE A 16 21.00 23.98 19.22
C PHE A 16 19.73 24.47 18.49
N ALA A 17 19.41 25.77 18.60
CA ALA A 17 18.28 26.34 17.86
C ALA A 17 18.49 26.23 16.35
N LEU A 18 19.71 26.46 15.86
CA LEU A 18 20.04 26.31 14.45
C LEU A 18 19.94 24.85 13.98
N SER A 19 20.40 23.88 14.77
CA SER A 19 20.28 22.45 14.43
C SER A 19 18.82 21.98 14.41
N LEU A 20 17.95 22.54 15.26
CA LEU A 20 16.51 22.28 15.21
C LEU A 20 15.89 22.81 13.91
N VAL A 21 16.27 24.00 13.46
CA VAL A 21 15.77 24.57 12.19
C VAL A 21 16.13 23.67 11.01
N PHE A 22 17.36 23.15 10.96
CA PHE A 22 17.77 22.20 9.92
C PHE A 22 16.99 20.88 9.99
N GLN A 23 16.86 20.29 11.18
CA GLN A 23 16.08 19.05 11.35
C GLN A 23 14.61 19.21 10.95
N VAL A 24 13.98 20.35 11.28
CA VAL A 24 12.60 20.63 10.87
C VAL A 24 12.49 20.79 9.37
N LYS A 25 13.50 21.38 8.71
CA LYS A 25 13.53 21.50 7.26
C LYS A 25 13.63 20.11 6.61
N ASP A 26 14.58 19.28 7.04
CA ASP A 26 14.79 17.95 6.49
C ASP A 26 13.54 17.07 6.67
N ALA A 27 12.92 17.13 7.85
CA ALA A 27 11.67 16.41 8.12
C ALA A 27 10.51 16.86 7.21
N LYS A 28 10.44 18.15 6.86
CA LYS A 28 9.43 18.65 5.91
C LYS A 28 9.69 18.20 4.49
N GLU A 29 10.95 18.20 4.05
CA GLU A 29 11.33 17.72 2.72
C GLU A 29 11.06 16.23 2.58
N GLU A 30 11.37 15.43 3.60
CA GLU A 30 11.03 14.01 3.63
C GLU A 30 9.52 13.77 3.61
N ALA A 31 8.74 14.52 4.39
CA ALA A 31 7.29 14.42 4.39
C ALA A 31 6.67 14.77 3.02
N ALA A 32 7.23 15.78 2.32
CA ALA A 32 6.82 16.13 0.98
C ALA A 32 7.17 15.01 -0.02
N ALA A 33 8.38 14.46 0.05
CA ALA A 33 8.81 13.35 -0.79
C ALA A 33 7.93 12.09 -0.59
N ARG A 34 7.53 11.79 0.66
CA ARG A 34 6.60 10.69 0.97
C ARG A 34 5.21 10.92 0.37
N THR A 35 4.75 12.16 0.35
CA THR A 35 3.46 12.50 -0.27
C THR A 35 3.49 12.23 -1.77
N GLU A 36 4.59 12.56 -2.44
CA GLU A 36 4.78 12.26 -3.87
C GLU A 36 4.93 10.75 -4.12
N ALA A 37 5.71 10.05 -3.30
CA ALA A 37 5.90 8.61 -3.39
C ALA A 37 4.61 7.81 -3.17
N ASN A 38 3.66 8.36 -2.41
CA ASN A 38 2.34 7.76 -2.16
C ASN A 38 1.35 7.93 -3.32
N ALA A 39 1.66 8.69 -4.38
CA ALA A 39 0.71 8.90 -5.49
C ALA A 39 0.12 7.60 -6.09
N PRO A 40 0.90 6.50 -6.26
CA PRO A 40 0.32 5.22 -6.67
C PRO A 40 -0.66 4.66 -5.63
N TYR A 41 -0.32 4.74 -4.34
CA TYR A 41 -1.22 4.26 -3.29
C TYR A 41 -2.57 4.98 -3.30
N GLU A 42 -2.55 6.29 -3.45
CA GLU A 42 -3.77 7.10 -3.55
C GLU A 42 -4.61 6.74 -4.78
N GLU A 43 -3.97 6.38 -5.90
CA GLU A 43 -4.66 5.87 -7.09
C GLU A 43 -5.34 4.51 -6.84
N LEU A 44 -4.66 3.58 -6.16
CA LEU A 44 -5.24 2.29 -5.77
C LEU A 44 -6.45 2.47 -4.84
N LEU A 45 -6.32 3.34 -3.82
CA LEU A 45 -7.41 3.66 -2.91
C LEU A 45 -8.61 4.27 -3.65
N SER A 46 -8.35 5.22 -4.55
CA SER A 46 -9.41 5.89 -5.32
C SER A 46 -10.17 4.90 -6.20
N ALA A 47 -9.48 3.94 -6.82
CA ALA A 47 -10.14 2.92 -7.62
C ALA A 47 -10.95 1.93 -6.78
N ALA A 48 -10.44 1.55 -5.60
CA ALA A 48 -11.17 0.73 -4.64
C ALA A 48 -12.46 1.45 -4.19
N GLU A 49 -12.38 2.73 -3.86
CA GLU A 49 -13.56 3.53 -3.51
C GLU A 49 -14.56 3.66 -4.67
N ALA A 50 -14.09 3.78 -5.91
CA ALA A 50 -14.93 3.87 -7.10
C ALA A 50 -15.64 2.54 -7.45
N HIS A 51 -15.05 1.40 -7.08
CA HIS A 51 -15.55 0.05 -7.37
C HIS A 51 -15.65 -0.79 -6.08
N PRO A 52 -16.61 -0.46 -5.19
CA PRO A 52 -16.71 -1.09 -3.87
C PRO A 52 -17.12 -2.57 -3.93
N ASP A 53 -17.68 -3.04 -5.05
CA ASP A 53 -18.10 -4.43 -5.25
C ASP A 53 -16.96 -5.36 -5.71
N THR A 54 -15.81 -4.80 -6.12
CA THR A 54 -14.65 -5.54 -6.62
C THR A 54 -13.51 -5.42 -5.62
N LEU A 55 -12.96 -6.54 -5.14
CA LEU A 55 -11.79 -6.52 -4.26
C LEU A 55 -10.49 -6.42 -5.08
N TYR A 56 -9.69 -5.38 -4.82
CA TYR A 56 -8.36 -5.18 -5.39
C TYR A 56 -7.29 -5.83 -4.51
N VAL A 57 -6.61 -6.84 -5.00
CA VAL A 57 -5.63 -7.60 -4.22
C VAL A 57 -4.24 -7.35 -4.75
N THR A 58 -3.31 -6.90 -3.91
CA THR A 58 -1.94 -6.57 -4.36
C THR A 58 -0.85 -7.29 -3.58
N ASP A 59 0.32 -7.47 -4.19
CA ASP A 59 1.48 -8.00 -3.50
C ASP A 59 2.12 -6.95 -2.56
N VAL A 60 2.95 -7.42 -1.63
CA VAL A 60 3.63 -6.56 -0.65
C VAL A 60 4.67 -5.65 -1.31
N TYR A 61 5.37 -6.10 -2.35
CA TYR A 61 6.40 -5.32 -3.04
C TYR A 61 5.83 -4.17 -3.86
N SER A 62 4.60 -4.30 -4.34
CA SER A 62 3.85 -3.25 -5.01
C SER A 62 3.41 -2.13 -4.05
N THR A 63 3.50 -2.35 -2.73
CA THR A 63 3.02 -1.40 -1.70
C THR A 63 4.05 -0.99 -0.64
N VAL A 64 5.23 -1.61 -0.59
CA VAL A 64 6.23 -1.44 0.48
C VAL A 64 6.73 0.00 0.66
N ASP A 65 6.73 0.79 -0.41
CA ASP A 65 7.25 2.16 -0.40
C ASP A 65 6.24 3.16 0.19
N PHE A 66 5.00 2.74 0.45
CA PHE A 66 3.90 3.63 0.81
C PHE A 66 3.72 3.78 2.32
N SER A 67 3.24 4.95 2.73
CA SER A 67 2.96 5.24 4.14
C SER A 67 1.63 5.95 4.31
N GLU A 68 0.66 5.28 4.92
CA GLU A 68 -0.65 5.88 5.21
C GLU A 68 -0.64 6.71 6.50
N LYS A 69 -1.41 7.80 6.51
CA LYS A 69 -1.56 8.66 7.69
C LYS A 69 -2.51 8.03 8.71
N ILE A 70 -1.98 7.63 9.86
CA ILE A 70 -2.75 6.93 10.91
C ILE A 70 -3.83 7.77 11.61
N PHE A 71 -3.76 9.11 11.55
CA PHE A 71 -4.73 10.02 12.20
C PHE A 71 -5.61 10.75 11.20
N ASP A 72 -5.59 10.32 9.93
CA ASP A 72 -6.47 10.84 8.90
C ASP A 72 -7.77 10.03 8.93
N ASN A 73 -8.78 10.57 9.63
CA ASN A 73 -10.02 9.84 9.90
C ASN A 73 -10.91 9.64 8.66
N GLU A 74 -10.60 10.27 7.53
CA GLU A 74 -11.36 10.13 6.28
C GLU A 74 -11.27 8.69 5.73
N LYS A 75 -10.17 7.98 6.02
CA LYS A 75 -9.86 6.64 5.48
C LYS A 75 -10.18 5.49 6.44
N ASN A 76 -10.83 5.77 7.57
CA ASN A 76 -11.19 4.76 8.58
C ASN A 76 -12.51 4.02 8.23
N HIS A 77 -12.61 3.51 7.01
CA HIS A 77 -13.77 2.75 6.53
C HIS A 77 -13.32 1.48 5.80
N VAL A 78 -14.26 0.56 5.55
CA VAL A 78 -13.94 -0.66 4.79
C VAL A 78 -13.69 -0.28 3.34
N CYS A 79 -12.45 -0.39 2.90
CA CYS A 79 -12.03 -0.17 1.51
C CYS A 79 -11.95 -1.51 0.75
N SER A 80 -12.25 -1.54 -0.55
CA SER A 80 -12.22 -2.75 -1.36
C SER A 80 -10.82 -3.08 -1.90
N TRP A 81 -9.77 -2.97 -1.07
CA TRP A 81 -8.42 -3.45 -1.43
C TRP A 81 -7.75 -4.24 -0.30
N ASP A 82 -6.89 -5.22 -0.60
CA ASP A 82 -6.18 -6.00 0.42
C ASP A 82 -4.81 -6.52 -0.09
N LEU A 83 -3.99 -7.02 0.83
CA LEU A 83 -2.70 -7.62 0.53
C LEU A 83 -2.83 -9.14 0.32
N ALA A 84 -2.11 -9.65 -0.68
CA ALA A 84 -1.97 -11.09 -0.92
C ALA A 84 -0.97 -11.79 0.01
N GLY A 85 -0.35 -11.05 0.93
CA GLY A 85 0.67 -11.56 1.85
C GLY A 85 1.06 -10.55 2.91
N GLY A 86 2.05 -10.89 3.74
CA GLY A 86 2.58 -10.03 4.78
C GLY A 86 2.15 -10.43 6.19
N TRP A 87 2.36 -9.54 7.16
CA TRP A 87 2.19 -9.86 8.58
C TRP A 87 0.75 -9.72 9.08
N VAL A 88 -0.11 -8.99 8.34
CA VAL A 88 -1.49 -8.66 8.75
C VAL A 88 -2.54 -9.55 8.07
N VAL A 89 -2.14 -10.33 7.06
CA VAL A 89 -3.03 -11.29 6.40
C VAL A 89 -3.33 -12.49 7.31
N LYS A 90 -4.44 -13.17 7.06
CA LYS A 90 -5.01 -14.30 7.82
C LYS A 90 -5.39 -13.92 9.25
N SER A 91 -5.68 -12.64 9.47
CA SER A 91 -6.24 -12.16 10.73
C SER A 91 -7.77 -12.29 10.72
N PRO A 92 -8.43 -12.36 11.89
CA PRO A 92 -9.89 -12.33 11.97
C PRO A 92 -10.53 -11.08 11.35
N LEU A 93 -9.76 -9.99 11.21
CA LEU A 93 -10.21 -8.79 10.53
C LEU A 93 -10.24 -8.97 9.01
N GLN A 94 -9.22 -9.62 8.44
CA GLN A 94 -9.22 -9.96 7.02
C GLN A 94 -10.36 -10.93 6.68
N GLU A 95 -10.60 -11.95 7.51
CA GLU A 95 -11.73 -12.87 7.32
C GLU A 95 -13.07 -12.13 7.26
N LYS A 96 -13.29 -11.19 8.19
CA LYS A 96 -14.48 -10.32 8.18
C LYS A 96 -14.56 -9.49 6.90
N LYS A 97 -13.44 -8.93 6.45
CA LYS A 97 -13.39 -8.15 5.20
C LYS A 97 -13.75 -9.01 4.00
N LEU A 98 -13.10 -10.16 3.81
CA LEU A 98 -13.36 -11.10 2.71
C LEU A 98 -14.82 -11.56 2.67
N SER A 99 -15.44 -11.78 3.84
CA SER A 99 -16.84 -12.17 3.92
C SER A 99 -17.81 -11.12 3.33
N LEU A 100 -17.44 -9.84 3.34
CA LEU A 100 -18.22 -8.77 2.70
C LEU A 100 -18.20 -8.89 1.17
N PHE A 101 -17.15 -9.47 0.61
CA PHE A 101 -16.98 -9.76 -0.83
C PHE A 101 -17.42 -11.17 -1.21
N GLN A 102 -18.11 -11.88 -0.30
CA GLN A 102 -18.55 -13.27 -0.49
C GLN A 102 -17.38 -14.24 -0.70
N MET A 103 -16.19 -13.90 -0.18
CA MET A 103 -14.98 -14.71 -0.26
C MET A 103 -14.73 -15.41 1.07
N THR A 104 -14.37 -16.70 1.00
CA THR A 104 -13.94 -17.46 2.20
C THR A 104 -12.46 -17.26 2.46
N ASP A 105 -11.68 -17.21 1.38
CA ASP A 105 -10.26 -16.98 1.38
C ASP A 105 -9.87 -16.23 0.09
N LEU A 106 -8.67 -15.65 0.09
CA LEU A 106 -8.18 -14.83 -1.01
C LEU A 106 -7.88 -15.65 -2.27
N GLU A 107 -7.48 -16.91 -2.10
CA GLU A 107 -7.03 -17.79 -3.18
C GLU A 107 -8.22 -18.24 -4.04
N SER A 108 -9.27 -18.78 -3.41
CA SER A 108 -10.51 -19.12 -4.09
C SER A 108 -11.22 -17.88 -4.65
N GLY A 109 -11.16 -16.74 -3.95
CA GLY A 109 -11.80 -15.52 -4.41
C GLY A 109 -11.09 -14.84 -5.59
N LEU A 110 -9.76 -14.94 -5.68
CA LEU A 110 -9.00 -14.47 -6.85
C LEU A 110 -9.38 -15.23 -8.12
N THR A 111 -9.54 -16.56 -8.01
CA THR A 111 -9.90 -17.41 -9.15
C THR A 111 -11.40 -17.46 -9.44
N GLY A 112 -12.24 -17.09 -8.47
CA GLY A 112 -13.70 -17.05 -8.58
C GLY A 112 -14.29 -15.81 -9.26
N GLY A 113 -13.45 -14.81 -9.59
CA GLY A 113 -13.87 -13.57 -10.25
C GLY A 113 -14.39 -12.47 -9.31
N ASN A 114 -14.29 -12.67 -7.99
CA ASN A 114 -14.68 -11.69 -6.98
C ASN A 114 -13.57 -10.66 -6.68
N ALA A 115 -12.37 -10.87 -7.21
CA ALA A 115 -11.21 -10.02 -6.98
C ALA A 115 -10.36 -9.84 -8.24
N LEU A 116 -9.69 -8.70 -8.32
CA LEU A 116 -8.67 -8.41 -9.33
C LEU A 116 -7.30 -8.37 -8.67
N PHE A 117 -6.30 -8.96 -9.33
CA PHE A 117 -4.93 -8.86 -8.88
C PHE A 117 -4.27 -7.59 -9.42
N VAL A 118 -3.70 -6.78 -8.54
CA VAL A 118 -3.09 -5.49 -8.83
C VAL A 118 -1.59 -5.58 -8.59
N ILE A 119 -0.80 -5.23 -9.60
CA ILE A 119 0.64 -5.20 -9.51
C ILE A 119 1.17 -3.88 -10.07
N LYS A 120 2.25 -3.35 -9.50
CA LYS A 120 2.92 -2.18 -10.05
C LYS A 120 3.25 -2.42 -11.53
N LYS A 121 3.03 -1.42 -12.36
CA LYS A 121 3.18 -1.53 -13.82
C LYS A 121 4.55 -2.07 -14.21
N GLY A 122 4.56 -3.08 -15.07
CA GLY A 122 5.78 -3.80 -15.47
C GLY A 122 6.31 -4.80 -14.44
N GLY A 123 5.60 -5.01 -13.33
CA GLY A 123 5.86 -6.09 -12.39
C GLY A 123 5.54 -7.47 -12.98
N ASP A 124 6.14 -8.49 -12.40
CA ASP A 124 5.98 -9.87 -12.84
C ASP A 124 4.87 -10.57 -12.05
N VAL A 125 3.87 -11.10 -12.76
CA VAL A 125 2.74 -11.86 -12.20
C VAL A 125 2.94 -13.38 -12.29
N SER A 126 4.06 -13.84 -12.88
CA SER A 126 4.36 -15.26 -13.08
C SER A 126 4.37 -16.05 -11.77
N PHE A 127 4.77 -15.43 -10.67
CA PHE A 127 4.80 -16.05 -9.34
C PHE A 127 3.42 -16.56 -8.88
N LEU A 128 2.31 -15.94 -9.33
CA LEU A 128 0.98 -16.47 -9.03
C LEU A 128 0.81 -17.83 -9.70
N SER A 129 1.23 -17.96 -10.96
CA SER A 129 1.13 -19.24 -11.68
C SER A 129 1.95 -20.32 -11.00
N ASP A 130 3.17 -19.99 -10.55
CA ASP A 130 4.03 -20.90 -9.79
C ASP A 130 3.40 -21.31 -8.44
N TYR A 131 2.75 -20.37 -7.76
CA TYR A 131 2.05 -20.61 -6.50
C TYR A 131 0.91 -21.62 -6.67
N TYR A 132 -0.01 -21.40 -7.61
CA TYR A 132 -1.12 -22.33 -7.85
C TYR A 132 -0.61 -23.69 -8.38
N ALA A 133 0.42 -23.69 -9.23
CA ALA A 133 1.04 -24.91 -9.72
C ALA A 133 1.64 -25.76 -8.59
N SER A 134 2.22 -25.13 -7.56
CA SER A 134 2.73 -25.84 -6.37
C SER A 134 1.65 -26.59 -5.60
N LYS A 135 0.37 -26.23 -5.80
CA LYS A 135 -0.81 -26.87 -5.20
C LYS A 135 -1.52 -27.83 -6.15
N GLY A 136 -1.01 -28.01 -7.37
CA GLY A 136 -1.62 -28.84 -8.39
C GLY A 136 -2.73 -28.15 -9.19
N GLU A 137 -2.86 -26.83 -9.08
CA GLU A 137 -3.83 -26.04 -9.84
C GLU A 137 -3.13 -25.29 -10.98
N SER A 138 -3.87 -25.00 -12.05
CA SER A 138 -3.35 -24.17 -13.14
C SER A 138 -4.26 -22.98 -13.35
N ILE A 139 -3.66 -21.80 -13.43
CA ILE A 139 -4.37 -20.54 -13.62
C ILE A 139 -3.93 -19.84 -14.91
N THR A 140 -4.75 -18.88 -15.34
CA THR A 140 -4.42 -17.88 -16.35
C THR A 140 -4.57 -16.50 -15.73
N CYS A 141 -3.52 -15.68 -15.85
CA CYS A 141 -3.57 -14.26 -15.49
C CYS A 141 -3.79 -13.44 -16.77
N THR A 142 -5.00 -12.91 -16.95
CA THR A 142 -5.35 -12.08 -18.10
C THR A 142 -5.32 -10.62 -17.68
N LYS A 143 -4.47 -9.82 -18.33
CA LYS A 143 -4.43 -8.38 -18.07
C LYS A 143 -5.75 -7.74 -18.52
N THR A 144 -6.42 -7.04 -17.61
CA THR A 144 -7.69 -6.38 -17.89
C THR A 144 -7.46 -5.17 -18.82
N ALA A 145 -8.28 -5.05 -19.86
CA ALA A 145 -8.23 -3.90 -20.78
C ALA A 145 -8.81 -2.62 -20.14
N ASP A 146 -9.73 -2.81 -19.19
CA ASP A 146 -10.36 -1.78 -18.38
C ASP A 146 -9.61 -1.61 -17.06
N SER A 147 -8.32 -1.26 -17.15
CA SER A 147 -7.47 -1.00 -15.97
C SER A 147 -7.92 0.21 -15.13
N GLY A 148 -9.19 0.63 -15.22
CA GLY A 148 -9.79 1.64 -14.35
C GLY A 148 -9.04 2.97 -14.36
N SER A 149 -8.45 3.37 -15.50
CA SER A 149 -7.63 4.59 -15.58
C SER A 149 -6.43 4.62 -14.61
N MET A 150 -5.97 3.47 -14.09
CA MET A 150 -4.76 3.42 -13.26
C MET A 150 -3.50 3.66 -14.09
N THR A 151 -2.73 4.65 -13.67
CA THR A 151 -1.46 5.07 -14.26
C THR A 151 -0.30 4.19 -13.81
N TYR A 152 -0.31 3.78 -12.54
CA TYR A 152 0.83 3.14 -11.87
C TYR A 152 0.72 1.62 -11.76
N PHE A 153 -0.45 1.05 -12.02
CA PHE A 153 -0.71 -0.38 -11.83
C PHE A 153 -1.26 -1.05 -13.09
N ASP A 154 -0.97 -2.35 -13.16
CA ASP A 154 -1.59 -3.29 -14.09
C ASP A 154 -2.54 -4.19 -13.31
N LEU A 155 -3.73 -4.43 -13.87
CA LEU A 155 -4.77 -5.27 -13.26
C LEU A 155 -4.88 -6.58 -14.03
N TYR A 156 -5.06 -7.67 -13.29
CA TYR A 156 -5.16 -9.02 -13.82
C TYR A 156 -6.39 -9.73 -13.27
N GLU A 157 -7.20 -10.27 -14.16
CA GLU A 157 -8.17 -11.31 -13.87
C GLU A 157 -7.43 -12.65 -13.75
N VAL A 158 -7.63 -13.34 -12.62
CA VAL A 158 -7.07 -14.66 -12.37
C VAL A 158 -8.17 -15.69 -12.55
N THR A 159 -7.96 -16.68 -13.40
CA THR A 159 -8.96 -17.71 -13.71
C THR A 159 -8.34 -19.09 -13.63
N LEU A 160 -9.06 -20.05 -13.05
CA LEU A 160 -8.68 -21.47 -13.14
C LEU A 160 -8.81 -21.96 -14.58
N LYS A 161 -7.89 -22.84 -14.99
CA LYS A 161 -7.94 -23.55 -16.27
C LYS A 161 -8.78 -24.82 -16.22
#